data_AF-A0A1L7NEX4-F1
#
_entry.id   AF-A0A1L7NEX4-F1
#
_cell.length_a   1.000
_cell.length_b   1.000
_cell.length_c   1.000
_cell.angle_alpha   90.00
_cell.angle_beta   90.00
_cell.angle_gamma   90.00
#
_symmetry.space_group_name_H-M   'P 1'
#
loop_
_entity.id
_entity.type
_entity.pdbx_description
1 polymer ?
#
loop_
_entity_poly.entity_id
_entity_poly.type
_entity_poly.pdbx_seq_one_letter_code
_entity_poly.pdbx_strand_id
1 'polypeptide(L)'
;MAKTQKQRDDDRRANEAKAMVEDLRMKAGKGTRQALAEIMEWADVQQNGEAMTLMIHRIHELGPEAARHFLSAPRHEIVVSDFVARRLDQFRIGRELRAPDLMLGDDPDDTGLLLLANA
;
A
#
# COMPACT_ATOMS: atom_id res chain seq x y z
N MET A 1 -12.30 23.90 46.73
CA MET A 1 -10.92 24.02 46.24
C MET A 1 -10.90 23.56 44.78
N ALA A 2 -10.45 24.39 43.85
CA ALA A 2 -10.24 23.94 42.46
C ALA A 2 -9.16 22.85 42.46
N LYS A 3 -9.33 21.79 41.65
CA LYS A 3 -8.31 20.74 41.51
C LYS A 3 -7.00 21.37 41.05
N THR A 4 -5.89 20.91 41.62
CA THR A 4 -4.56 21.32 41.15
C THR A 4 -4.29 20.70 39.77
N GLN A 5 -3.41 21.31 38.99
CA GLN A 5 -3.07 20.79 37.65
C GLN A 5 -2.57 19.34 37.71
N LYS A 6 -1.75 19.01 38.72
CA LYS A 6 -1.25 17.65 38.97
C LYS A 6 -2.37 16.63 39.19
N GLN A 7 -3.38 16.98 39.99
CA GLN A 7 -4.54 16.10 40.21
C GLN A 7 -5.32 15.84 38.92
N ARG A 8 -5.45 16.84 38.03
CA ARG A 8 -6.12 16.68 36.74
C ARG A 8 -5.34 15.78 35.79
N ASP A 9 -4.01 15.92 35.75
CA ASP A 9 -3.15 15.10 34.90
C ASP A 9 -3.09 13.64 35.39
N ASP A 10 -3.12 13.43 36.71
CA ASP A 10 -3.17 12.10 37.33
C ASP A 10 -4.54 11.44 37.09
N ASP A 11 -5.65 12.19 37.20
CA ASP A 11 -7.00 11.71 36.85
C ASP A 11 -7.09 11.33 35.37
N ARG A 12 -6.49 12.13 34.46
CA ARG A 12 -6.46 11.82 33.02
C ARG A 12 -5.71 10.52 32.76
N ARG A 13 -4.50 10.37 33.31
CA ARG A 13 -3.69 9.15 33.18
C ARG A 13 -4.40 7.92 33.74
N ALA A 14 -5.09 8.08 34.89
CA ALA A 14 -5.86 7.00 35.47
C ALA A 14 -7.04 6.58 34.57
N ASN A 15 -7.70 7.52 33.90
CA ASN A 15 -8.78 7.23 32.96
C ASN A 15 -8.27 6.58 31.66
N GLU A 16 -7.15 7.05 31.13
CA GLU A 16 -6.49 6.45 29.95
C GLU A 16 -6.07 5.00 30.22
N ALA A 17 -5.47 4.75 31.39
CA ALA A 17 -5.07 3.41 31.82
C ALA A 17 -6.29 2.47 31.99
N LYS A 18 -7.41 2.96 32.53
CA LYS A 18 -8.65 2.19 32.65
C LYS A 18 -9.27 1.84 31.30
N ALA A 19 -9.21 2.78 30.35
CA ALA A 19 -9.73 2.59 29.01
C ALA A 19 -8.77 1.84 28.07
N MET A 20 -7.60 1.40 28.58
CA MET A 20 -6.55 0.75 27.80
C MET A 20 -6.19 1.53 26.53
N VAL A 21 -6.17 2.86 26.64
CA VAL A 21 -5.82 3.73 25.52
C VAL A 21 -4.35 3.56 25.21
N GLU A 22 -4.05 3.17 23.97
CA GLU A 22 -2.69 3.06 23.46
C GLU A 22 -2.39 4.19 22.45
N ASP A 23 -1.18 4.74 22.52
CA ASP A 23 -0.72 5.78 21.60
C ASP A 23 -0.32 5.17 20.25
N LEU A 24 -1.17 5.32 19.23
CA LEU A 24 -0.80 5.02 17.84
C LEU A 24 0.08 6.13 17.26
N ARG A 25 1.41 5.95 17.31
CA ARG A 25 2.39 6.91 16.79
C ARG A 25 2.95 6.47 15.44
N MET A 26 2.78 7.31 14.41
CA MET A 26 3.40 7.10 13.09
C MET A 26 4.35 8.24 12.72
N LYS A 27 5.37 7.93 11.91
CA LYS A 27 6.20 8.94 11.24
C LYS A 27 5.62 9.20 9.85
N ALA A 28 5.28 10.44 9.54
CA ALA A 28 4.70 10.82 8.25
C ALA A 28 5.67 11.68 7.43
N GLY A 29 5.97 11.25 6.20
CA GLY A 29 6.72 12.03 5.22
C GLY A 29 5.89 13.15 4.57
N LYS A 30 6.50 13.93 3.66
CA LYS A 30 5.81 15.04 2.99
C LYS A 30 4.58 14.58 2.20
N GLY A 31 4.69 13.50 1.42
CA GLY A 31 3.59 12.96 0.63
C GLY A 31 2.42 12.48 1.49
N THR A 32 2.70 11.72 2.55
CA THR A 32 1.67 11.24 3.50
C THR A 32 0.96 12.40 4.20
N ARG A 33 1.69 13.45 4.59
CA ARG A 33 1.05 14.63 5.21
C ARG A 33 0.18 15.41 4.25
N GLN A 34 0.59 15.53 2.98
CA GLN A 34 -0.21 16.17 1.96
C GLN A 34 -1.50 15.40 1.70
N ALA A 35 -1.41 14.08 1.50
CA ALA A 35 -2.58 13.22 1.30
C ALA A 35 -3.55 13.31 2.48
N LEU A 36 -3.05 13.33 3.72
CA LEU A 36 -3.90 13.50 4.90
C LEU A 36 -4.62 14.86 4.91
N ALA A 37 -3.95 15.94 4.53
CA ALA A 37 -4.56 17.27 4.47
C ALA A 37 -5.66 17.35 3.40
N GLU A 38 -5.44 16.76 2.24
CA GLU A 38 -6.44 16.68 1.16
C GLU A 38 -7.67 15.86 1.60
N ILE A 39 -7.46 14.70 2.23
CA ILE A 39 -8.55 13.90 2.79
C ILE A 39 -9.34 14.68 3.84
N MET A 40 -8.65 15.41 4.72
CA MET A 40 -9.28 16.24 5.73
C MET A 40 -10.11 17.38 5.13
N GLU A 41 -9.63 18.01 4.06
CA GLU A 41 -10.38 19.02 3.32
C GLU A 41 -11.64 18.43 2.69
N TRP A 42 -11.57 17.25 2.08
CA TRP A 42 -12.75 16.59 1.48
C TRP A 42 -13.79 16.18 2.51
N ALA A 43 -13.35 15.81 3.71
CA ALA A 43 -14.22 15.35 4.79
C ALA A 43 -14.65 16.47 5.75
N ASP A 44 -14.20 17.72 5.54
CA ASP A 44 -14.38 18.86 6.45
C ASP A 44 -13.95 18.57 7.90
N VAL A 45 -12.81 17.88 8.06
CA VAL A 45 -12.24 17.51 9.37
C VAL A 45 -11.03 18.37 9.69
N GLN A 46 -11.00 18.97 10.88
CA GLN A 46 -9.88 19.86 11.28
C GLN A 46 -8.76 19.15 12.03
N GLN A 47 -9.02 17.99 12.65
CA GLN A 47 -8.05 17.29 13.48
C GLN A 47 -7.55 16.01 12.80
N ASN A 48 -6.22 15.88 12.67
CA ASN A 48 -5.58 14.68 12.12
C ASN A 48 -6.02 13.40 12.85
N GLY A 49 -6.11 13.44 14.18
CA GLY A 49 -6.48 12.27 15.00
C GLY A 49 -7.93 11.82 14.76
N GLU A 50 -8.83 12.78 14.50
CA GLU A 50 -10.22 12.50 14.16
C GLU A 50 -10.31 11.86 12.77
N ALA A 51 -9.64 12.44 11.77
CA ALA A 51 -9.59 11.89 10.42
C ALA A 51 -9.06 10.45 10.41
N MET A 52 -7.97 10.18 11.15
CA MET A 52 -7.39 8.84 11.28
C MET A 52 -8.37 7.85 11.93
N THR A 53 -9.01 8.25 13.03
CA THR A 53 -9.99 7.41 13.73
C THR A 53 -11.18 7.07 12.83
N LEU A 54 -11.70 8.08 12.11
CA LEU A 54 -12.80 7.89 11.16
C LEU A 54 -12.41 6.94 10.04
N MET A 55 -11.22 7.11 9.42
CA MET A 55 -10.76 6.22 8.36
C MET A 55 -10.69 4.76 8.81
N ILE A 56 -10.16 4.50 10.02
CA ILE A 56 -10.07 3.13 10.57
C ILE A 56 -11.47 2.53 10.74
N HIS A 57 -12.40 3.27 11.34
CA HIS A 57 -13.76 2.77 11.55
C HIS A 57 -14.52 2.58 10.24
N ARG A 58 -14.43 3.52 9.29
CA ARG A 58 -15.11 3.40 8.00
C ARG A 58 -14.58 2.23 7.17
N ILE A 59 -13.27 2.00 7.15
CA ILE A 59 -12.69 0.84 6.47
C ILE A 59 -13.17 -0.46 7.13
N HIS A 60 -13.24 -0.50 8.46
CA HIS A 60 -13.74 -1.67 9.18
C HIS A 60 -15.22 -1.95 8.89
N GLU A 61 -16.07 -0.92 8.80
CA GLU A 61 -17.49 -1.03 8.44
C GLU A 61 -17.70 -1.64 7.03
N LEU A 62 -16.79 -1.41 6.09
CA LEU A 62 -16.85 -1.97 4.74
C LEU A 62 -16.49 -3.48 4.67
N GLY A 63 -15.98 -4.05 5.76
CA GLY A 63 -15.64 -5.46 5.86
C GLY A 63 -14.27 -5.84 5.28
N PRO A 64 -13.87 -7.11 5.45
CA PRO A 64 -12.49 -7.55 5.27
C PRO A 64 -12.01 -7.59 3.82
N GLU A 65 -12.91 -7.71 2.84
CA GLU A 65 -12.55 -7.68 1.42
C GLU A 65 -12.26 -6.26 0.94
N ALA A 66 -13.13 -5.31 1.29
CA ALA A 66 -12.91 -3.90 1.00
C ALA A 66 -11.65 -3.38 1.70
N ALA A 67 -11.45 -3.73 2.98
CA ALA A 67 -10.22 -3.36 3.69
C ALA A 67 -8.96 -3.89 2.99
N ARG A 68 -8.99 -5.14 2.49
CA ARG A 68 -7.89 -5.70 1.69
C ARG A 68 -7.67 -4.92 0.40
N HIS A 69 -8.73 -4.51 -0.28
CA HIS A 69 -8.62 -3.70 -1.49
C HIS A 69 -7.91 -2.36 -1.24
N PHE A 70 -8.26 -1.65 -0.17
CA PHE A 70 -7.65 -0.34 0.15
C PHE A 70 -6.22 -0.44 0.71
N LEU A 71 -5.91 -1.51 1.46
CA LEU A 71 -4.62 -1.66 2.12
C LEU A 71 -3.60 -2.48 1.32
N SER A 72 -4.00 -3.06 0.19
CA SER A 72 -3.08 -3.76 -0.72
C SER A 72 -2.72 -2.84 -1.88
N ALA A 73 -1.44 -2.79 -2.25
CA ALA A 73 -1.03 -2.11 -3.48
C ALA A 73 -1.79 -2.74 -4.67
N PRO A 74 -2.31 -1.93 -5.62
CA PRO A 74 -2.98 -2.45 -6.80
C PRO A 74 -1.98 -3.30 -7.59
N ARG A 75 -2.13 -4.62 -7.52
CA ARG A 75 -1.42 -5.51 -8.43
C ARG A 75 -2.20 -5.49 -9.73
N HIS A 76 -1.60 -4.95 -10.78
CA HIS A 76 -2.12 -5.14 -12.13
C HIS A 76 -1.93 -6.62 -12.50
N GLU A 77 -3.04 -7.35 -12.61
CA GLU A 77 -3.01 -8.68 -13.17
C GLU A 77 -2.78 -8.57 -14.68
N ILE A 78 -1.64 -9.07 -15.18
CA ILE A 78 -1.36 -9.13 -16.61
C ILE A 78 -2.00 -10.40 -17.15
N VAL A 79 -3.19 -10.27 -17.72
CA VAL A 79 -3.85 -11.38 -18.42
C VAL A 79 -3.40 -11.38 -19.89
N VAL A 80 -2.59 -12.37 -20.26
CA VAL A 80 -2.18 -12.56 -21.67
C VAL A 80 -3.32 -13.24 -22.42
N SER A 81 -3.84 -12.60 -23.46
CA SER A 81 -4.87 -13.23 -24.32
C SER A 81 -4.30 -14.39 -25.13
N ASP A 82 -5.13 -15.37 -25.48
CA ASP A 82 -4.74 -16.52 -26.31
C ASP A 82 -4.08 -16.11 -27.63
N PHE A 83 -4.56 -15.02 -28.24
CA PHE A 83 -3.99 -14.49 -29.48
C PHE A 83 -2.56 -13.98 -29.26
N VAL A 84 -2.33 -13.23 -28.18
CA VAL A 84 -1.00 -12.74 -27.82
C VAL A 84 -0.08 -13.90 -27.45
N ALA A 85 -0.57 -14.89 -26.71
CA ALA A 85 0.20 -16.10 -26.38
C ALA A 85 0.67 -16.84 -27.64
N ARG A 86 -0.23 -17.04 -28.62
CA ARG A 86 0.12 -17.65 -29.92
C ARG A 86 1.12 -16.81 -30.71
N ARG A 87 0.97 -15.49 -30.70
CA ARG A 87 1.89 -14.57 -31.38
C ARG A 87 3.29 -14.65 -30.78
N LEU A 88 3.39 -14.71 -29.45
CA LEU A 88 4.66 -14.88 -28.73
C LEU A 88 5.30 -16.24 -29.05
N ASP A 89 4.50 -17.30 -29.14
CA ASP A 89 5.01 -18.63 -29.50
C ASP A 89 5.51 -18.69 -30.96
N GLN A 90 4.78 -18.08 -31.90
CA GLN A 90 5.23 -17.93 -33.29
C GLN A 90 6.52 -17.10 -33.39
N PHE A 91 6.63 -16.03 -32.60
CA PHE A 91 7.84 -15.22 -32.54
C PHE A 91 9.03 -16.05 -32.04
N ARG A 92 8.83 -16.85 -30.98
CA ARG A 92 9.84 -17.78 -30.45
C ARG A 92 10.31 -18.78 -31.52
N ILE A 93 9.38 -19.47 -32.18
CA ILE A 93 9.70 -20.45 -33.24
C ILE A 93 10.42 -19.78 -34.42
N GLY A 94 9.96 -18.62 -34.86
CA GLY A 94 10.58 -17.87 -35.96
C GLY A 94 11.97 -17.30 -35.61
N ARG A 95 12.28 -17.13 -34.32
CA ARG A 95 13.63 -16.80 -33.84
C ARG A 95 14.55 -18.03 -33.89
N GLU A 96 14.10 -19.14 -33.32
CA GLU A 96 14.84 -20.43 -33.31
C GLU A 96 15.21 -20.90 -34.73
N LEU A 97 14.32 -20.72 -35.71
CA LEU A 97 14.59 -21.11 -37.10
C LEU A 97 15.59 -20.19 -37.83
N ARG A 98 15.71 -18.91 -37.43
CA ARG A 98 16.63 -17.95 -38.06
C ARG A 98 18.05 -18.05 -37.53
N ALA A 99 18.23 -18.57 -36.33
CA ALA A 99 19.53 -18.76 -35.70
C ALA A 99 19.57 -20.13 -34.97
N PRO A 100 19.55 -21.25 -35.73
CA PRO A 100 19.45 -22.60 -35.17
C PRO A 100 20.71 -23.06 -34.41
N ASP A 101 21.84 -22.38 -34.62
CA ASP A 101 23.15 -22.62 -34.01
C ASP A 101 23.46 -21.68 -32.84
N LEU A 102 22.58 -20.72 -32.55
CA LEU A 102 22.74 -19.77 -31.46
C LEU A 102 22.42 -20.46 -30.13
N MET A 103 23.45 -20.78 -29.36
CA MET A 103 23.27 -21.23 -27.98
C MET A 103 22.56 -20.12 -27.20
N LEU A 104 21.64 -20.47 -26.31
CA LEU A 104 20.78 -19.51 -25.60
C LEU A 104 21.57 -18.35 -24.93
N GLY A 105 22.83 -18.60 -24.52
CA GLY A 105 23.71 -17.58 -23.93
C GLY A 105 24.49 -16.68 -24.89
N ASP A 106 24.48 -16.98 -26.20
CA ASP A 106 25.12 -16.16 -27.24
C ASP A 106 24.11 -15.23 -27.95
N ASP A 107 22.84 -15.25 -27.49
CA ASP A 107 21.78 -14.48 -28.10
C ASP A 107 21.90 -12.99 -27.76
N PRO A 108 22.06 -12.09 -28.77
CA PRO A 108 22.25 -10.66 -28.52
C PRO A 108 21.04 -9.98 -27.87
N ASP A 109 19.85 -10.58 -27.96
CA ASP A 109 18.63 -10.09 -27.32
C ASP A 109 18.37 -10.77 -25.95
N ASP A 110 19.14 -11.82 -25.58
CA ASP A 110 19.11 -12.40 -24.24
C ASP A 110 20.05 -11.62 -23.30
N THR A 111 19.60 -10.43 -22.90
CA THR A 111 20.29 -9.63 -21.87
C THR A 111 20.19 -10.23 -20.45
N GLY A 112 19.74 -11.49 -20.33
CA GLY A 112 19.45 -12.16 -19.07
C GLY A 112 18.12 -11.74 -18.45
N LEU A 113 17.62 -12.57 -17.53
CA LEU A 113 16.51 -12.19 -16.64
C LEU A 113 16.96 -10.98 -15.81
N LEU A 114 16.40 -9.80 -16.12
CA LEU A 114 16.42 -8.66 -15.22
C LEU A 114 15.56 -9.03 -14.00
N LEU A 115 16.18 -9.72 -13.04
CA LEU A 115 15.65 -9.80 -11.68
C LEU A 115 15.61 -8.38 -11.15
N LEU A 116 14.46 -7.71 -11.32
CA LEU A 116 14.13 -6.53 -10.55
C LEU A 116 14.16 -6.99 -9.10
N ALA A 117 15.27 -6.72 -8.42
CA ALA A 117 15.43 -7.02 -7.02
C ALA A 117 14.22 -6.43 -6.29
N ASN A 118 13.48 -7.29 -5.58
CA ASN A 118 12.30 -6.92 -4.82
C ASN A 118 12.62 -5.69 -3.96
N ALA A 119 11.92 -4.59 -4.24
CA ALA A 119 11.82 -3.42 -3.37
C ALA A 119 10.54 -3.51 -2.55
#